data_AF-A0A8C6TQW2-F1
#
_entry.id   AF-A0A8C6TQW2-F1
#
_cell.length_a   1.000
_cell.length_b   1.000
_cell.length_c   1.000
_cell.angle_alpha   90.00
_cell.angle_beta   90.00
_cell.angle_gamma   90.00
#
_symmetry.space_group_name_H-M   'P 1'
#
loop_
_entity.id
_entity.type
_entity.pdbx_description
1 polymer ?
#
loop_
_entity_poly.entity_id
_entity_poly.type
_entity_poly.pdbx_seq_one_letter_code
_entity_poly.pdbx_strand_id
1 'polypeptide(L)'
;QSALHESFPLRIFRNTAPALLHSTFISGAQNPYRTDFPSVGVCLLINNKNFYSSTRMGKRHGTDVDAAAVKKTFENLGYTMMVFQDLTVKEMKEKLQSVAEEDHSKRASFVCVILSHGDEGVIFGTDGCEELDVLTRYFKGDKCKTLVGKPKLFFIQVSLGSFELPCVRNARHK
;
A
#
# COMPACT_ATOMS: atom_id res chain seq x y z
N GLN A 1 10.60 -26.92 -15.77
CA GLN A 1 9.17 -26.59 -16.00
C GLN A 1 8.46 -27.03 -14.74
N SER A 2 7.79 -26.24 -13.92
CA SER A 2 7.18 -24.91 -14.04
C SER A 2 7.07 -24.34 -12.62
N ALA A 3 7.64 -23.16 -12.36
CA ALA A 3 7.40 -22.44 -11.12
C ALA A 3 5.99 -21.84 -11.19
N LEU A 4 5.06 -22.42 -10.44
CA LEU A 4 3.70 -21.91 -10.29
C LEU A 4 3.75 -20.59 -9.53
N HIS A 5 3.65 -19.50 -10.28
CA HIS A 5 2.79 -18.34 -10.07
C HIS A 5 2.17 -18.18 -8.66
N GLU A 6 2.98 -17.92 -7.62
CA GLU A 6 2.45 -17.41 -6.35
C GLU A 6 2.20 -15.90 -6.47
N SER A 7 1.04 -15.57 -7.05
CA SER A 7 0.35 -14.32 -6.80
C SER A 7 -0.08 -14.31 -5.33
N PHE A 8 0.77 -13.75 -4.46
CA PHE A 8 0.39 -13.51 -3.06
C PHE A 8 -0.76 -12.50 -3.01
N PRO A 9 -1.85 -12.79 -2.28
CA PRO A 9 -2.96 -11.87 -2.16
C PRO A 9 -2.55 -10.63 -1.38
N LEU A 10 -2.93 -9.46 -1.89
CA LEU A 10 -2.87 -8.20 -1.15
C LEU A 10 -3.65 -8.40 0.16
N ARG A 11 -2.97 -8.46 1.32
CA ARG A 11 -3.65 -8.48 2.61
C ARG A 11 -4.04 -7.05 2.97
N ILE A 12 -5.25 -6.65 2.57
CA ILE A 12 -5.88 -5.42 3.05
C ILE A 12 -6.27 -5.63 4.51
N PHE A 13 -5.52 -5.03 5.44
CA PHE A 13 -5.91 -4.99 6.85
C PHE A 13 -7.09 -4.04 7.01
N ARG A 14 -8.32 -4.57 7.03
CA ARG A 14 -9.52 -3.82 7.42
C ARG A 14 -9.52 -3.68 8.94
N ASN A 15 -9.67 -2.45 9.44
CA ASN A 15 -9.79 -2.17 10.87
C ASN A 15 -11.20 -2.56 11.35
N THR A 16 -11.45 -3.86 11.55
CA THR A 16 -12.63 -4.34 12.27
C THR A 16 -12.24 -4.57 13.74
N ALA A 17 -13.14 -4.19 14.65
CA ALA A 17 -13.07 -4.31 16.11
C ALA A 17 -12.42 -5.62 16.62
N PRO A 18 -11.88 -5.66 17.86
CA PRO A 18 -11.01 -6.74 18.29
C PRO A 18 -11.82 -8.05 18.41
N ALA A 19 -11.71 -8.90 17.39
CA ALA A 19 -12.07 -10.29 17.51
C ALA A 19 -11.01 -10.96 18.39
N LEU A 20 -11.44 -11.52 19.51
CA LEU A 20 -10.63 -12.32 20.42
C LEU A 20 -9.83 -13.36 19.61
N LEU A 21 -8.51 -13.19 19.54
CA LEU A 21 -7.60 -14.17 18.97
C LEU A 21 -7.55 -15.38 19.91
N HIS A 22 -8.38 -16.38 19.62
CA HIS A 22 -8.15 -17.72 20.13
C HIS A 22 -6.88 -18.25 19.47
N SER A 23 -5.84 -18.48 20.26
CA SER A 23 -4.55 -18.99 19.79
C SER A 23 -4.65 -20.47 19.43
N THR A 24 -5.09 -20.78 18.21
CA THR A 24 -4.76 -22.08 17.62
C THR A 24 -3.39 -21.97 16.98
N PHE A 25 -2.39 -22.56 17.66
CA PHE A 25 -1.05 -22.79 17.14
C PHE A 25 -1.17 -23.64 15.86
N ILE A 26 -1.05 -23.02 14.69
CA ILE A 26 -0.88 -23.76 13.43
C ILE A 26 0.61 -24.01 13.26
N SER A 27 1.08 -25.12 13.83
CA SER A 27 2.36 -25.73 13.47
C SER A 27 2.19 -26.46 12.13
N GLY A 28 2.40 -25.75 11.02
CA GLY A 28 2.24 -26.36 9.71
C GLY A 28 2.88 -25.52 8.61
N ALA A 29 4.19 -25.73 8.41
CA ALA A 29 5.04 -25.23 7.33
C ALA A 29 5.09 -23.70 7.15
N GLN A 30 6.23 -23.06 7.43
CA GLN A 30 6.72 -21.90 6.65
C GLN A 30 8.22 -21.74 6.87
N ASN A 31 9.01 -21.82 5.79
CA ASN A 31 10.39 -21.34 5.83
C ASN A 31 10.31 -19.82 5.99
N PRO A 32 10.79 -19.21 7.10
CA PRO A 32 10.65 -17.78 7.32
C PRO A 32 11.31 -17.00 6.18
N TYR A 33 10.78 -15.83 5.86
CA TYR A 33 11.44 -14.93 4.93
C TYR A 33 12.88 -14.67 5.39
N ARG A 34 13.82 -14.68 4.44
CA ARG A 34 15.20 -14.30 4.71
C ARG A 34 15.25 -12.84 5.16
N THR A 35 15.88 -12.60 6.30
CA THR A 35 16.08 -11.26 6.86
C THR A 35 17.56 -10.85 6.89
N ASP A 36 18.45 -11.71 6.38
CA ASP A 36 19.90 -11.50 6.30
C ASP A 36 20.28 -10.61 5.10
N PHE A 37 19.68 -9.42 5.05
CA PHE A 37 19.97 -8.39 4.05
C PHE A 37 20.58 -7.15 4.71
N PRO A 38 21.41 -6.37 3.98
CA PRO A 38 21.98 -5.13 4.49
C PRO A 38 20.97 -4.08 5.00
N SER A 39 19.72 -4.13 4.53
CA SER A 39 18.64 -3.22 4.93
C SER A 39 17.33 -3.98 5.05
N VAL A 40 16.49 -3.60 6.02
CA VAL A 40 15.12 -4.14 6.17
C VAL A 40 14.28 -3.77 4.95
N GLY A 41 14.44 -2.56 4.42
CA GLY A 41 13.70 -2.08 3.25
C GLY A 41 13.37 -0.60 3.28
N VAL A 42 12.55 -0.19 2.32
CA VAL A 42 11.94 1.15 2.28
C VAL A 42 10.46 1.08 2.62
N CYS A 43 9.96 2.15 3.23
CA CYS A 43 8.55 2.36 3.50
C CYS A 43 8.08 3.61 2.76
N LEU A 44 7.29 3.40 1.71
CA LEU A 44 6.65 4.47 0.93
C LEU A 44 5.33 4.88 1.60
N LEU A 45 5.26 6.08 2.16
CA LEU A 45 4.07 6.65 2.78
C LEU A 45 3.50 7.76 1.87
N ILE A 46 2.28 7.56 1.37
CA ILE A 46 1.50 8.56 0.65
C ILE A 46 0.38 9.06 1.56
N ASN A 47 0.40 10.35 1.88
CA ASN A 47 -0.60 11.00 2.73
C ASN A 47 -1.40 12.03 1.91
N ASN A 48 -2.57 11.64 1.42
CA ASN A 48 -3.47 12.54 0.71
C ASN A 48 -4.49 13.11 1.70
N LYS A 49 -4.37 14.43 1.91
CA LYS A 49 -5.14 15.21 2.88
C LYS A 49 -6.10 16.17 2.20
N ASN A 50 -5.60 16.92 1.22
CA ASN A 50 -6.34 17.97 0.52
C ASN A 50 -6.69 17.49 -0.89
N PHE A 51 -7.98 17.59 -1.24
CA PHE A 51 -8.51 17.09 -2.52
C PHE A 51 -9.14 18.24 -3.29
N TYR A 52 -9.10 18.16 -4.63
CA TYR A 52 -9.73 19.14 -5.49
C TYR A 52 -11.24 19.09 -5.33
N SER A 53 -11.90 20.25 -5.39
CA SER A 53 -13.36 20.37 -5.25
C SER A 53 -14.13 19.53 -6.28
N SER A 54 -13.55 19.33 -7.47
CA SER A 54 -14.08 18.46 -8.53
C SER A 54 -14.27 17.02 -8.09
N THR A 55 -13.46 16.53 -7.15
CA THR A 55 -13.56 15.16 -6.60
C THR A 55 -14.72 15.01 -5.62
N ARG A 56 -15.31 16.12 -5.14
CA ARG A 56 -16.31 16.14 -4.05
C ARG A 56 -15.83 15.48 -2.74
N MET A 57 -14.53 15.24 -2.60
CA MET A 57 -13.94 14.69 -1.39
C MET A 57 -13.57 15.80 -0.42
N GLY A 58 -13.93 15.62 0.85
CA GLY A 58 -13.58 16.55 1.91
C GLY A 58 -12.12 16.43 2.34
N LYS A 59 -11.62 17.44 3.06
CA LYS A 59 -10.29 17.39 3.68
C LYS A 59 -10.22 16.29 4.73
N ARG A 60 -9.14 15.50 4.75
CA ARG A 60 -8.94 14.42 5.74
C ARG A 60 -8.27 14.96 7.00
N HIS A 61 -9.08 15.45 7.93
CA HIS A 61 -8.60 15.87 9.24
C HIS A 61 -8.02 14.68 10.02
N GLY A 62 -6.94 14.89 10.76
CA GLY A 62 -6.25 13.84 11.54
C GLY A 62 -5.21 13.02 10.77
N THR A 63 -5.22 13.02 9.44
CA THR A 63 -4.30 12.16 8.66
C THR A 63 -2.81 12.48 8.86
N ASP A 64 -2.45 13.70 9.26
CA ASP A 64 -1.05 14.03 9.57
C ASP A 64 -0.58 13.38 10.86
N VAL A 65 -1.50 13.19 11.82
CA VAL A 65 -1.24 12.45 13.06
C VAL A 65 -1.00 10.98 12.73
N ASP A 66 -1.85 10.40 11.86
CA ASP A 66 -1.67 9.04 11.37
C ASP A 66 -0.33 8.89 10.61
N ALA A 67 -0.01 9.83 9.71
CA ALA A 67 1.24 9.83 8.95
C ALA A 67 2.47 9.91 9.85
N ALA A 68 2.43 10.74 10.90
CA ALA A 68 3.50 10.83 11.89
C ALA A 68 3.66 9.53 12.69
N ALA A 69 2.55 8.90 13.09
CA ALA A 69 2.57 7.62 13.80
C ALA A 69 3.12 6.48 12.92
N VAL A 70 2.70 6.41 11.65
CA VAL A 70 3.21 5.46 10.65
C VAL A 70 4.71 5.66 10.46
N LYS A 71 5.14 6.90 10.22
CA LYS A 71 6.56 7.23 10.03
C LYS A 71 7.39 6.76 11.22
N LYS A 72 7.02 7.17 12.45
CA LYS A 72 7.72 6.77 13.67
C LYS A 72 7.78 5.26 13.84
N THR A 73 6.69 4.56 13.54
CA THR A 73 6.60 3.10 13.68
C THR A 73 7.55 2.40 12.73
N PHE A 74 7.54 2.76 11.44
CA PHE A 74 8.39 2.09 10.45
C PHE A 74 9.87 2.50 10.55
N GLU A 75 10.18 3.73 10.99
CA GLU A 75 11.55 4.11 11.36
C GLU A 75 12.08 3.26 12.52
N ASN A 76 11.27 3.05 13.57
CA ASN A 76 11.64 2.17 14.69
C ASN A 76 11.83 0.70 14.28
N LEU A 77 11.16 0.26 13.20
CA LEU A 77 11.34 -1.05 12.60
C LEU A 77 12.54 -1.12 11.63
N GLY A 78 13.28 -0.01 11.45
CA GLY A 78 14.50 0.04 10.64
C GLY A 78 14.27 0.29 9.15
N TYR A 79 13.07 0.74 8.74
CA TYR A 79 12.82 1.11 7.35
C TYR A 79 13.30 2.53 7.03
N THR A 80 13.80 2.72 5.83
CA THR A 80 14.03 4.05 5.27
C THR A 80 12.69 4.62 4.76
N MET A 81 12.26 5.75 5.33
CA MET A 81 10.97 6.37 4.99
C MET A 81 11.04 7.22 3.73
N MET A 82 10.05 7.08 2.86
CA MET A 82 9.80 7.95 1.71
C MET A 82 8.38 8.53 1.86
N VAL A 83 8.27 9.80 2.27
CA VAL A 83 6.98 10.41 2.62
C VAL A 83 6.57 11.42 1.55
N PHE A 84 5.35 11.27 1.02
CA PHE A 84 4.77 12.17 0.03
C PHE A 84 3.40 12.67 0.49
N GLN A 85 3.07 13.90 0.11
CA GLN A 85 1.86 14.61 0.51
C GLN A 85 1.05 14.99 -0.72
N ASP A 86 -0.27 14.82 -0.63
CA ASP A 86 -1.23 15.36 -1.60
C ASP A 86 -0.91 15.05 -3.08
N LEU A 87 -0.66 13.78 -3.38
CA LEU A 87 -0.36 13.33 -4.74
C LEU A 87 -1.63 13.17 -5.58
N THR A 88 -1.57 13.68 -6.82
CA THR A 88 -2.51 13.33 -7.89
C THR A 88 -2.41 11.85 -8.25
N VAL A 89 -3.39 11.31 -8.97
CA VAL A 89 -3.35 9.93 -9.49
C VAL A 89 -2.10 9.69 -10.34
N LYS A 90 -1.75 10.65 -11.19
CA LYS A 90 -0.56 10.56 -12.03
C LYS A 90 0.71 10.48 -11.19
N GLU A 91 0.86 11.37 -10.21
CA GLU A 91 2.03 11.38 -9.34
C GLU A 91 2.12 10.12 -8.47
N MET A 92 0.99 9.59 -7.98
CA MET A 92 0.98 8.30 -7.26
C MET A 92 1.54 7.18 -8.13
N LYS A 93 1.11 7.08 -9.39
CA LYS A 93 1.64 6.09 -10.35
C LYS A 93 3.12 6.27 -10.58
N GLU A 94 3.57 7.51 -10.82
CA GLU A 94 4.98 7.82 -11.05
C GLU A 94 5.86 7.47 -9.85
N LYS A 95 5.42 7.79 -8.62
CA LYS A 95 6.17 7.46 -7.41
C LYS A 95 6.21 5.95 -7.16
N LEU A 96 5.09 5.25 -7.28
CA LEU A 96 5.04 3.80 -7.10
C LEU A 96 5.90 3.08 -8.15
N GLN A 97 5.82 3.50 -9.41
CA GLN A 97 6.63 2.95 -10.49
C GLN A 97 8.12 3.22 -10.25
N SER A 98 8.50 4.46 -9.94
CA SER A 98 9.89 4.82 -9.67
C SER A 98 10.49 3.99 -8.53
N VAL A 99 9.73 3.77 -7.44
CA VAL A 99 10.19 2.93 -6.33
C VAL A 99 10.27 1.45 -6.74
N ALA A 100 9.34 0.96 -7.56
CA ALA A 100 9.39 -0.41 -8.07
C ALA A 100 10.59 -0.67 -8.99
N GLU A 101 11.08 0.36 -9.69
CA GLU A 101 12.24 0.30 -10.58
C GLU A 101 13.59 0.41 -9.85
N GLU A 102 13.60 0.76 -8.56
CA GLU A 102 14.83 0.75 -7.75
C GLU A 102 15.43 -0.66 -7.57
N ASP A 103 16.73 -0.73 -7.29
CA ASP A 103 17.38 -1.99 -6.93
C ASP A 103 17.10 -2.37 -5.47
N HIS A 104 16.18 -3.31 -5.27
CA HIS A 104 15.84 -3.88 -3.96
C HIS A 104 16.70 -5.09 -3.58
N SER A 105 17.73 -5.46 -4.34
CA SER A 105 18.49 -6.71 -4.11
C SER A 105 19.08 -6.80 -2.71
N LYS A 106 19.48 -5.66 -2.13
CA LYS A 106 20.04 -5.53 -0.77
C LYS A 106 18.99 -5.23 0.32
N ARG A 107 17.70 -5.19 -0.03
CA ARG A 107 16.59 -4.94 0.90
C ARG A 107 15.88 -6.24 1.21
N ALA A 108 15.52 -6.49 2.46
CA ALA A 108 14.77 -7.68 2.85
C ALA A 108 13.30 -7.62 2.39
N SER A 109 12.71 -6.42 2.34
CA SER A 109 11.29 -6.22 2.12
C SER A 109 10.95 -4.85 1.54
N PHE A 110 9.68 -4.69 1.18
CA PHE A 110 9.09 -3.41 0.78
C PHE A 110 7.77 -3.17 1.53
N VAL A 111 7.56 -1.94 1.98
CA VAL A 111 6.31 -1.47 2.58
C VAL A 111 5.77 -0.27 1.81
N CYS A 112 4.46 -0.26 1.57
CA CYS A 112 3.73 0.90 1.11
C CYS A 112 2.54 1.17 2.02
N VAL A 113 2.40 2.41 2.48
CA VAL A 113 1.27 2.89 3.26
C VAL A 113 0.58 4.01 2.49
N ILE A 114 -0.72 3.88 2.24
CA ILE A 114 -1.51 4.90 1.55
C ILE A 114 -2.62 5.34 2.48
N LEU A 115 -2.64 6.64 2.81
CA LEU A 115 -3.67 7.30 3.61
C LEU A 115 -4.45 8.24 2.68
N SER A 116 -5.68 7.88 2.29
CA SER A 116 -6.48 8.67 1.36
C SER A 116 -7.99 8.46 1.55
N HIS A 117 -8.80 9.03 0.67
CA HIS A 117 -10.16 8.53 0.43
C HIS A 117 -10.11 7.31 -0.49
N GLY A 118 -11.15 6.50 -0.43
CA GLY A 118 -11.25 5.30 -1.25
C GLY A 118 -12.54 4.54 -1.00
N ASP A 119 -12.72 3.49 -1.76
CA ASP A 119 -13.79 2.50 -1.62
C ASP A 119 -13.21 1.12 -1.96
N GLU A 120 -14.03 0.09 -1.99
CA GLU A 120 -13.61 -1.27 -2.34
C GLU A 120 -12.86 -1.29 -3.69
N GLY A 121 -11.56 -1.60 -3.62
CA GLY A 121 -10.68 -1.69 -4.78
C GLY A 121 -10.18 -0.37 -5.36
N VAL A 122 -10.57 0.79 -4.80
CA VAL A 122 -10.29 2.12 -5.37
C VAL A 122 -9.64 3.06 -4.36
N ILE A 123 -8.66 3.84 -4.82
CA ILE A 123 -7.95 4.85 -4.02
C ILE A 123 -7.98 6.19 -4.73
N PHE A 124 -8.19 7.27 -3.97
CA PHE A 124 -8.15 8.63 -4.48
C PHE A 124 -6.74 9.22 -4.51
N GLY A 125 -6.37 9.80 -5.65
CA GLY A 125 -5.43 10.91 -5.71
C GLY A 125 -6.14 12.22 -5.38
N THR A 126 -5.41 13.32 -5.33
CA THR A 126 -6.02 14.65 -5.04
C THR A 126 -6.97 15.13 -6.13
N ASP A 127 -6.84 14.61 -7.35
CA ASP A 127 -7.56 15.01 -8.56
C ASP A 127 -8.61 14.00 -9.05
N GLY A 128 -8.63 12.78 -8.50
CA GLY A 128 -9.50 11.71 -8.98
C GLY A 128 -9.22 10.38 -8.27
N CYS A 129 -9.60 9.26 -8.88
CA CYS A 129 -9.39 7.95 -8.29
C CYS A 129 -8.82 6.94 -9.30
N GLU A 130 -8.24 5.86 -8.77
CA GLU A 130 -7.62 4.79 -9.53
C GLU A 130 -7.84 3.45 -8.83
N GLU A 131 -7.83 2.36 -9.60
CA GLU A 131 -7.89 1.01 -9.05
C GLU A 131 -6.59 0.70 -8.27
N LEU A 132 -6.73 0.17 -7.05
CA LEU A 132 -5.62 -0.25 -6.22
C LEU A 132 -4.74 -1.30 -6.92
N ASP A 133 -5.35 -2.17 -7.74
CA ASP A 133 -4.63 -3.16 -8.54
C ASP A 133 -3.72 -2.51 -9.58
N VAL A 134 -4.13 -1.38 -10.17
CA VAL A 134 -3.30 -0.61 -11.11
C VAL A 134 -2.07 -0.02 -10.41
N LEU A 135 -2.22 0.39 -9.15
CA LEU A 135 -1.15 0.96 -8.33
C LEU A 135 -0.19 -0.12 -7.80
N THR A 136 -0.69 -1.28 -7.39
CA THR A 136 0.13 -2.34 -6.79
C THR A 136 0.81 -3.22 -7.83
N ARG A 137 0.30 -3.27 -9.08
CA ARG A 137 0.87 -4.12 -10.14
C ARG A 137 2.34 -3.88 -10.44
N TYR A 138 2.87 -2.68 -10.18
CA TYR A 138 4.28 -2.36 -10.40
C TYR A 138 5.22 -3.27 -9.59
N PHE A 139 4.74 -3.82 -8.48
CA PHE A 139 5.50 -4.68 -7.57
C PHE A 139 5.27 -6.18 -7.79
N LYS A 140 4.55 -6.57 -8.85
CA LYS A 140 4.41 -7.99 -9.24
C LYS A 140 5.78 -8.55 -9.67
N GLY A 141 5.98 -9.85 -9.50
CA GLY A 141 7.30 -10.48 -9.68
C GLY A 141 7.87 -10.40 -11.10
N ASP A 142 7.01 -10.28 -12.11
CA ASP A 142 7.40 -10.05 -13.50
C ASP A 142 7.94 -8.63 -13.76
N LYS A 143 7.48 -7.65 -12.96
CA LYS A 143 7.83 -6.22 -13.10
C LYS A 143 8.93 -5.77 -12.14
N CYS A 144 8.90 -6.23 -10.89
CA CYS A 144 9.89 -5.89 -9.87
C CYS A 144 10.69 -7.14 -9.45
N LYS A 145 11.66 -7.50 -10.30
CA LYS A 145 12.44 -8.76 -10.15
C LYS A 145 13.25 -8.81 -8.85
N THR A 146 13.76 -7.67 -8.39
CA THR A 146 14.61 -7.55 -7.19
C THR A 146 13.84 -7.74 -5.87
N LEU A 147 12.50 -7.77 -5.94
CA LEU A 147 11.57 -8.10 -4.85
C LEU A 147 10.91 -9.50 -4.99
N VAL A 148 11.31 -10.32 -5.95
CA VAL A 148 10.83 -11.72 -6.06
C VAL A 148 11.28 -12.51 -4.82
N GLY A 149 10.38 -13.29 -4.24
CA GLY A 149 10.64 -14.05 -3.00
C GLY A 149 10.72 -13.19 -1.72
N LYS A 150 10.54 -11.87 -1.82
CA LYS A 150 10.55 -10.93 -0.69
C LYS A 150 9.15 -10.41 -0.37
N PRO A 151 8.82 -10.14 0.91
CA PRO A 151 7.51 -9.64 1.28
C PRO A 151 7.29 -8.20 0.77
N LYS A 152 6.09 -7.96 0.25
CA LYS A 152 5.60 -6.67 -0.27
C LYS A 152 4.31 -6.33 0.48
N LEU A 153 4.40 -5.43 1.45
CA LEU A 153 3.31 -5.13 2.38
C LEU A 153 2.62 -3.83 1.97
N PHE A 154 1.30 -3.87 1.80
CA PHE A 154 0.49 -2.70 1.48
C PHE A 154 -0.51 -2.45 2.60
N PHE A 155 -0.42 -1.29 3.25
CA PHE A 155 -1.34 -0.83 4.27
C PHE A 155 -2.18 0.31 3.71
N ILE A 156 -3.46 0.05 3.48
CA ILE A 156 -4.35 0.99 2.81
C ILE A 156 -5.38 1.47 3.83
N GLN A 157 -5.27 2.73 4.22
CA GLN A 157 -6.30 3.38 5.02
C GLN A 157 -7.12 4.33 4.15
N VAL A 158 -8.39 3.97 3.97
CA VAL A 158 -9.34 4.71 3.14
C VAL A 158 -10.56 5.11 3.95
N SER A 159 -10.93 6.38 3.87
CA SER A 159 -12.24 6.84 4.30
C SER A 159 -13.24 6.73 3.15
N LEU A 160 -14.39 6.10 3.42
CA LEU A 160 -15.51 6.02 2.48
C LEU A 160 -16.14 7.41 2.33
N GLY A 161 -16.15 7.93 1.10
CA GLY A 161 -16.94 9.11 0.77
C GLY A 161 -18.43 8.78 0.82
N SER A 162 -19.27 9.72 1.27
CA SER A 162 -20.72 9.53 1.38
C SER A 162 -21.47 9.47 0.04
N PHE A 163 -20.76 9.54 -1.09
CA PHE A 163 -21.36 9.56 -2.43
C PHE A 163 -20.57 8.65 -3.39
N GLU A 164 -21.28 7.75 -4.06
CA GLU A 164 -20.73 6.96 -5.17
C GLU A 164 -20.36 7.87 -6.34
N LEU A 165 -19.07 8.08 -6.55
CA LEU A 165 -18.58 8.84 -7.69
C LEU A 165 -18.52 7.97 -8.95
N PRO A 166 -18.61 8.58 -10.16
CA PRO A 166 -18.52 7.84 -11.42
C PRO A 166 -17.24 6.99 -11.55
N CYS A 167 -16.14 7.46 -10.97
CA CYS A 167 -14.88 6.71 -10.99
C CYS A 167 -14.93 5.45 -10.10
N VAL A 168 -15.75 5.45 -9.04
CA VAL A 168 -16.04 4.26 -8.21
C VAL A 168 -17.01 3.32 -8.94
N ARG A 169 -18.01 3.85 -9.66
CA ARG A 169 -18.97 3.05 -10.45
C ARG A 169 -18.27 2.24 -11.55
N ASN A 170 -17.33 2.85 -12.27
CA ASN A 170 -16.61 2.16 -13.35
C ASN A 170 -15.68 1.05 -12.84
N ALA A 171 -15.17 1.15 -11.60
CA ALA A 171 -14.33 0.13 -10.99
C ALA A 171 -15.14 -1.08 -10.49
N ARG A 172 -16.39 -0.89 -10.03
CA ARG A 172 -17.25 -1.98 -9.53
C ARG A 172 -17.95 -2.81 -10.61
N HIS A 173 -17.95 -2.34 -11.87
CA HIS A 173 -18.61 -3.02 -13.00
C HIS A 173 -17.65 -3.73 -13.96
N LYS A 174 -16.39 -3.92 -13.57
CA LYS A 174 -15.41 -4.76 -14.27
C LYS A 174 -15.05 -5.97 -13.41
#